data_AF-A0A4Q4KYM0-F1
#
_entry.id   AF-A0A4Q4KYM0-F1
#
_cell.length_a   1.000
_cell.length_b   1.000
_cell.length_c   1.000
_cell.angle_alpha   90.00
_cell.angle_beta   90.00
_cell.angle_gamma   90.00
#
_symmetry.space_group_name_H-M   'P 1'
#
loop_
_entity.id
_entity.type
_entity.pdbx_description
1 polymer ?
#
loop_
_entity_poly.entity_id
_entity_poly.type
_entity_poly.pdbx_seq_one_letter_code
_entity_poly.pdbx_strand_id
1 'polypeptide(L)'
;MTTTRLWLATLLAGWLLSGCSTIAQSRWEGRDMQEALDLFGTPDSMKKEIGPNGEPLAVLTWYKSSSWTTTEAAGTSMNHTGNGMVYTEHYQQVGHSSNCKLQAKVNQQKKIAQFLIEDGRILHGKCTNVRYVPGYVPPGL
;
A
#
# COMPACT_ATOMS: atom_id res chain seq x y z
N MET A 1 18.85 6.88 37.52
CA MET A 1 18.94 7.44 36.15
C MET A 1 18.75 6.30 35.15
N THR A 2 17.53 5.89 34.83
CA THR A 2 17.28 4.70 33.98
C THR A 2 15.97 4.76 33.18
N THR A 3 15.36 5.93 32.98
CA THR A 3 14.07 6.06 32.25
C THR A 3 14.22 6.61 30.83
N THR A 4 15.40 7.08 30.43
CA THR A 4 15.62 7.76 29.14
C THR A 4 15.84 6.82 27.95
N ARG A 5 16.12 5.53 28.18
CA ARG A 5 16.45 4.58 27.10
C ARG A 5 15.23 3.90 26.45
N LEU A 6 14.08 3.88 27.11
CA LEU A 6 12.90 3.18 26.58
C LEU A 6 12.14 3.98 25.49
N TRP A 7 12.34 5.30 25.43
CA TRP A 7 11.62 6.17 24.48
C TRP A 7 12.23 6.22 23.08
N LEU A 8 13.50 5.86 22.91
CA LEU A 8 14.17 5.83 21.60
C LEU A 8 13.82 4.59 20.77
N ALA A 9 13.49 3.47 21.42
CA ALA A 9 13.21 2.22 20.73
C ALA A 9 11.82 2.21 20.03
N THR A 10 10.83 2.89 20.60
CA THR A 10 9.47 2.97 20.03
C THR A 10 9.38 3.92 18.83
N LEU A 11 10.24 4.94 18.75
CA LEU A 11 10.29 5.86 17.59
C LEU A 11 10.89 5.19 16.33
N LEU A 12 11.87 4.29 16.49
CA LEU A 12 12.51 3.58 15.38
C LEU A 12 11.62 2.49 14.74
N ALA A 13 10.74 1.85 15.52
CA ALA A 13 9.84 0.82 14.99
C ALA A 13 8.73 1.39 14.08
N GLY A 14 8.25 2.63 14.36
CA GLY A 14 7.23 3.29 13.55
C GLY A 14 7.70 3.70 12.15
N TRP A 15 9.00 4.01 12.00
CA TRP A 15 9.61 4.38 10.72
C TRP A 15 9.82 3.17 9.79
N LEU A 16 10.00 1.97 10.35
CA LEU A 16 10.26 0.77 9.55
C LEU A 16 9.02 0.26 8.81
N LEU A 17 7.81 0.45 9.37
CA LEU A 17 6.57 -0.01 8.75
C LEU A 17 5.99 0.96 7.72
N SER A 18 6.30 2.26 7.83
CA SER A 18 5.92 3.29 6.86
C SER A 18 6.96 3.46 5.73
N GLY A 19 8.19 2.97 5.93
CA GLY A 19 9.29 3.09 4.98
C GLY A 19 9.11 2.29 3.68
N CYS A 20 8.46 1.13 3.69
CA CYS A 20 8.38 0.29 2.50
C CYS A 20 7.55 0.92 1.36
N SER A 21 6.50 1.64 1.73
CA SER A 21 5.60 2.31 0.79
C SER A 21 6.12 3.66 0.28
N THR A 22 6.88 4.40 1.09
CA THR A 22 7.59 5.60 0.62
C THR A 22 8.76 5.21 -0.28
N ILE A 23 9.42 4.07 -0.01
CA ILE A 23 10.41 3.45 -0.90
C ILE A 23 9.79 3.07 -2.24
N ALA A 24 8.58 2.49 -2.26
CA ALA A 24 7.91 2.13 -3.50
C ALA A 24 7.56 3.36 -4.37
N GLN A 25 7.10 4.45 -3.76
CA GLN A 25 6.77 5.70 -4.46
C GLN A 25 8.01 6.40 -4.99
N SER A 26 9.04 6.59 -4.15
CA SER A 26 10.31 7.22 -4.54
C SER A 26 11.06 6.47 -5.63
N ARG A 27 10.89 5.13 -5.73
CA ARG A 27 11.46 4.33 -6.82
C ARG A 27 10.97 4.69 -8.21
N TRP A 28 9.86 5.40 -8.35
CA TRP A 28 9.38 5.83 -9.65
C TRP A 28 9.96 7.18 -10.09
N GLU A 29 10.44 7.99 -9.17
CA GLU A 29 10.93 9.34 -9.48
C GLU A 29 12.10 9.28 -10.46
N GLY A 30 12.04 10.12 -11.50
CA GLY A 30 13.02 10.20 -12.59
C GLY A 30 12.89 9.12 -13.66
N ARG A 31 12.03 8.12 -13.49
CA ARG A 31 11.85 7.03 -14.47
C ARG A 31 10.97 7.46 -15.62
N ASP A 32 11.08 6.76 -16.74
CA ASP A 32 10.31 7.08 -17.92
C ASP A 32 8.83 6.74 -17.73
N MET A 33 7.94 7.63 -18.16
CA MET A 33 6.50 7.39 -18.16
C MET A 33 6.15 6.09 -18.90
N GLN A 34 6.89 5.75 -19.97
CA GLN A 34 6.63 4.55 -20.74
C GLN A 34 6.69 3.29 -19.86
N GLU A 35 7.58 3.25 -18.87
CA GLU A 35 7.69 2.09 -17.99
C GLU A 35 6.46 1.92 -17.08
N ALA A 36 5.85 3.03 -16.63
CA ALA A 36 4.59 2.97 -15.91
C ALA A 36 3.45 2.50 -16.83
N LEU A 37 3.44 2.93 -18.09
CA LEU A 37 2.46 2.46 -19.08
C LEU A 37 2.65 0.97 -19.39
N ASP A 38 3.89 0.48 -19.46
CA ASP A 38 4.19 -0.93 -19.72
C ASP A 38 3.75 -1.81 -18.54
N LEU A 39 3.91 -1.32 -17.31
CA LEU A 39 3.53 -2.06 -16.10
C LEU A 39 2.02 -2.01 -15.80
N PHE A 40 1.40 -0.84 -15.98
CA PHE A 40 0.02 -0.60 -15.55
C PHE A 40 -0.99 -0.60 -16.70
N GLY A 41 -0.55 -0.55 -17.95
CA GLY A 41 -1.39 -0.37 -19.13
C GLY A 41 -1.88 1.08 -19.29
N THR A 42 -2.92 1.24 -20.11
CA THR A 42 -3.56 2.55 -20.35
C THR A 42 -4.14 3.12 -19.05
N PRO A 43 -3.91 4.41 -18.73
CA PRO A 43 -4.53 5.08 -17.59
C PRO A 43 -6.04 5.19 -17.75
N ASP A 44 -6.78 5.03 -16.65
CA ASP A 44 -8.23 5.26 -16.59
C ASP A 44 -8.57 6.75 -16.77
N SER A 45 -7.66 7.64 -16.36
CA SER A 45 -7.80 9.06 -16.64
C SER A 45 -6.45 9.78 -16.73
N MET A 46 -6.46 10.88 -17.47
CA MET A 46 -5.34 11.80 -17.61
C MET A 46 -5.81 13.23 -17.38
N LYS A 47 -5.11 13.98 -16.53
CA LYS A 47 -5.42 15.39 -16.23
C LYS A 47 -4.17 16.24 -16.29
N LYS A 48 -4.33 17.53 -16.54
CA LYS A 48 -3.26 18.51 -16.38
C LYS A 48 -3.32 19.10 -14.97
N GLU A 49 -2.18 19.19 -14.31
CA GLU A 49 -2.01 19.85 -13.01
C GLU A 49 -0.83 20.83 -13.10
N ILE A 50 -0.81 21.84 -12.23
CA ILE A 50 0.36 22.69 -12.05
C ILE A 50 1.11 22.18 -10.83
N GLY A 51 2.37 21.80 -11.03
CA GLY A 51 3.26 21.32 -9.99
C GLY A 51 3.60 22.41 -8.96
N PRO A 52 4.23 22.02 -7.85
CA PRO A 52 4.53 22.94 -6.75
C PRO A 52 5.45 24.11 -7.16
N ASN A 53 6.23 23.97 -8.24
CA ASN A 53 7.11 25.02 -8.74
C ASN A 53 6.55 25.76 -9.97
N GLY A 54 5.25 25.60 -10.27
CA GLY A 54 4.58 26.25 -11.40
C GLY A 54 4.72 25.50 -12.73
N GLU A 55 5.38 24.34 -12.75
CA GLU A 55 5.58 23.53 -13.95
C GLU A 55 4.30 22.76 -14.32
N PRO A 56 3.95 22.64 -15.61
CA PRO A 56 2.81 21.81 -16.01
C PRO A 56 3.17 20.32 -15.88
N LEU A 57 2.33 19.57 -15.16
CA LEU A 57 2.42 18.13 -14.99
C LEU A 57 1.21 17.44 -15.63
N ALA A 58 1.44 16.27 -16.23
CA ALA A 58 0.39 15.35 -16.63
C ALA A 58 0.18 14.32 -15.50
N VAL A 59 -1.05 14.20 -15.02
CA VAL A 59 -1.43 13.26 -13.97
C VAL A 59 -2.13 12.08 -14.61
N LEU A 60 -1.44 10.93 -14.62
CA LEU A 60 -1.96 9.64 -15.07
C LEU A 60 -2.54 8.92 -13.85
N THR A 61 -3.77 8.43 -13.93
CA THR A 61 -4.40 7.68 -12.83
C THR A 61 -4.85 6.31 -13.29
N TRP A 62 -4.55 5.28 -12.50
CA TRP A 62 -5.04 3.92 -12.67
C TRP A 62 -5.82 3.47 -11.43
N TYR A 63 -6.87 2.70 -11.64
CA TYR A 63 -7.61 1.97 -10.62
C TYR A 63 -7.41 0.47 -10.84
N LYS A 64 -6.85 -0.21 -9.84
CA LYS A 64 -6.60 -1.65 -9.87
C LYS A 64 -7.42 -2.34 -8.81
N SER A 65 -8.15 -3.39 -9.17
CA SER A 65 -8.83 -4.23 -8.19
C SER A 65 -7.79 -4.96 -7.33
N SER A 66 -8.09 -5.05 -6.04
CA SER A 66 -7.32 -5.75 -5.02
C SER A 66 -8.27 -6.67 -4.28
N SER A 67 -7.92 -7.93 -4.12
CA SER A 67 -8.63 -8.88 -3.28
C SER A 67 -7.66 -9.74 -2.48
N TRP A 68 -8.05 -10.09 -1.26
CA TRP A 68 -7.27 -10.91 -0.36
C TRP A 68 -8.18 -11.64 0.64
N THR A 69 -7.62 -12.60 1.36
CA THR A 69 -8.33 -13.35 2.39
C THR A 69 -7.57 -13.23 3.70
N THR A 70 -8.29 -13.00 4.80
CA THR A 70 -7.75 -12.95 6.16
C THR A 70 -8.37 -14.05 7.01
N THR A 71 -7.62 -14.52 8.00
CA THR A 71 -8.17 -15.36 9.08
C THR A 71 -8.68 -14.44 10.17
N GLU A 72 -9.99 -14.44 10.41
CA GLU A 72 -10.65 -13.54 11.37
C GLU A 72 -11.38 -14.34 12.44
N ALA A 73 -11.50 -13.76 13.63
CA ALA A 73 -12.26 -14.36 14.73
C ALA A 73 -13.74 -14.46 14.35
N ALA A 74 -14.26 -15.68 14.38
CA ALA A 74 -15.65 -16.01 14.08
C ALA A 74 -16.53 -16.07 15.33
N GLY A 75 -15.92 -16.04 16.52
CA GLY A 75 -16.61 -16.03 17.81
C GLY A 75 -15.98 -17.00 18.80
N THR A 76 -16.54 -17.05 20.00
CA THR A 76 -16.09 -17.91 21.10
C THR A 76 -17.21 -18.85 21.51
N SER A 77 -16.87 -20.13 21.70
CA SER A 77 -17.77 -21.07 22.38
C SER A 77 -17.25 -21.38 23.77
N MET A 78 -18.16 -21.55 24.72
CA MET A 78 -17.83 -21.82 26.11
C MET A 78 -18.52 -23.11 26.56
N ASN A 79 -17.74 -24.08 27.03
CA ASN A 79 -18.23 -25.38 27.46
C ASN A 79 -17.80 -25.67 28.91
N HIS A 80 -18.74 -26.10 29.74
CA HIS A 80 -18.44 -26.59 31.09
C HIS A 80 -17.99 -28.05 31.02
N THR A 81 -16.77 -28.33 31.50
CA THR A 81 -16.19 -29.67 31.57
C THR A 81 -16.00 -30.09 33.02
N GLY A 82 -15.65 -31.36 33.27
CA GLY A 82 -15.38 -31.86 34.62
C GLY A 82 -14.27 -31.10 35.37
N ASN A 83 -13.42 -30.36 34.66
CA ASN A 83 -12.33 -29.53 35.20
C ASN A 83 -12.60 -28.01 35.12
N GLY A 84 -13.84 -27.59 34.83
CA GLY A 84 -14.24 -26.18 34.77
C GLY A 84 -14.58 -25.68 33.36
N MET A 85 -14.59 -24.35 33.21
CA MET A 85 -14.99 -23.67 31.97
C MET A 85 -13.87 -23.71 30.92
N VAL A 86 -14.18 -24.19 29.72
CA VAL A 86 -13.28 -24.20 28.56
C VAL A 86 -13.80 -23.21 27.52
N TYR A 87 -12.94 -22.32 27.05
CA TYR A 87 -13.21 -21.38 25.98
C TYR A 87 -12.51 -21.86 24.70
N THR A 88 -13.25 -21.91 23.60
CA THR A 88 -12.72 -22.23 22.27
C THR A 88 -12.94 -21.02 21.37
N GLU A 89 -11.85 -20.44 20.88
CA GLU A 89 -11.84 -19.42 19.84
C GLU A 89 -12.06 -20.07 18.47
N HIS A 90 -13.04 -19.58 17.71
CA HIS A 90 -13.29 -20.01 16.34
C HIS A 90 -12.76 -18.97 15.38
N TYR A 91 -12.14 -19.42 14.30
CA TYR A 91 -11.63 -18.56 13.23
C TYR A 91 -12.22 -18.96 11.88
N GLN A 92 -12.41 -17.99 11.00
CA GLN A 92 -12.92 -18.20 9.65
C GLN A 92 -12.07 -17.45 8.63
N GLN A 93 -12.12 -17.89 7.37
CA GLN A 93 -11.53 -17.17 6.24
C GLN A 93 -12.53 -16.12 5.74
N VAL A 94 -12.13 -14.85 5.74
CA VAL A 94 -12.95 -13.72 5.27
C VAL A 94 -12.32 -13.15 4.01
N GLY A 95 -13.12 -13.09 2.93
CA GLY A 95 -12.73 -12.47 1.67
C GLY A 95 -12.93 -10.96 1.71
N HIS A 96 -11.90 -10.22 1.29
CA HIS A 96 -11.92 -8.76 1.18
C HIS A 96 -11.65 -8.33 -0.26
N SER A 97 -12.22 -7.18 -0.63
CA SER A 97 -11.93 -6.54 -1.92
C SER A 97 -11.89 -5.03 -1.78
N SER A 98 -11.05 -4.38 -2.58
CA SER A 98 -10.95 -2.93 -2.66
C SER A 98 -10.44 -2.49 -4.04
N ASN A 99 -10.51 -1.19 -4.30
CA ASN A 99 -9.89 -0.56 -5.47
C ASN A 99 -8.68 0.24 -5.01
N CYS A 100 -7.52 -0.09 -5.58
CA CYS A 100 -6.25 0.60 -5.41
C CYS A 100 -6.08 1.69 -6.47
N LYS A 101 -5.87 2.92 -6.04
CA LYS A 101 -5.57 4.07 -6.89
C LYS A 101 -4.05 4.26 -6.99
N LEU A 102 -3.54 4.27 -8.21
CA LEU A 102 -2.16 4.60 -8.54
C LEU A 102 -2.14 5.90 -9.35
N GLN A 103 -1.23 6.81 -9.05
CA GLN A 103 -1.07 8.05 -9.80
C GLN A 103 0.40 8.32 -10.12
N ALA A 104 0.68 8.68 -11.37
CA ALA A 104 1.97 9.19 -11.79
C ALA A 104 1.81 10.62 -12.28
N LYS A 105 2.53 11.56 -11.65
CA LYS A 105 2.69 12.93 -12.13
C LYS A 105 3.93 12.97 -13.02
N VAL A 106 3.74 13.34 -14.27
CA VAL A 106 4.76 13.29 -15.33
C VAL A 106 5.08 14.71 -15.78
N ASN A 107 6.38 15.02 -15.86
CA ASN A 107 6.87 16.30 -16.34
C ASN A 107 6.90 16.38 -17.88
N GLN A 108 7.27 17.54 -18.41
CA GLN A 108 7.35 17.76 -19.86
C GLN A 108 8.43 16.90 -20.54
N GLN A 109 9.42 16.42 -19.81
CA GLN A 109 10.46 15.49 -20.27
C GLN A 109 9.97 14.02 -20.27
N LYS A 110 8.68 13.78 -20.03
CA LYS A 110 8.07 12.44 -19.92
C LYS A 110 8.67 11.59 -18.80
N LYS A 111 9.22 12.23 -17.77
CA LYS A 111 9.71 11.56 -16.56
C LYS A 111 8.71 11.69 -15.44
N ILE A 112 8.62 10.65 -14.62
CA ILE A 112 7.77 10.66 -13.43
C ILE A 112 8.41 11.57 -12.40
N ALA A 113 7.75 12.69 -12.10
CA ALA A 113 8.15 13.64 -11.08
C ALA A 113 7.66 13.22 -9.69
N GLN A 114 6.52 12.52 -9.63
CA GLN A 114 5.96 12.01 -8.39
C GLN A 114 5.08 10.79 -8.67
N PHE A 115 5.16 9.77 -7.83
CA PHE A 115 4.25 8.63 -7.88
C PHE A 115 3.52 8.50 -6.55
N LEU A 116 2.19 8.35 -6.60
CA LEU A 116 1.34 8.28 -5.43
C LEU A 116 0.52 7.00 -5.46
N ILE A 117 0.39 6.38 -4.29
CA ILE A 117 -0.51 5.26 -4.05
C ILE A 117 -1.58 5.77 -3.08
N GLU A 118 -2.87 5.60 -3.42
CA GLU A 118 -4.00 6.02 -2.59
C GLU A 118 -3.89 7.49 -2.14
N ASP A 119 -3.63 8.41 -3.07
CA ASP A 119 -3.45 9.84 -2.80
C ASP A 119 -2.33 10.16 -1.80
N GLY A 120 -1.31 9.29 -1.75
CA GLY A 120 -0.19 9.39 -0.81
C GLY A 120 -0.49 8.82 0.58
N ARG A 121 -1.68 8.24 0.79
CA ARG A 121 -2.07 7.60 2.05
C ARG A 121 -1.97 6.10 1.93
N ILE A 122 -1.12 5.47 2.74
CA ILE A 122 -1.11 4.00 2.78
C ILE A 122 -2.27 3.53 3.65
N LEU A 123 -3.38 3.22 3.00
CA LEU A 123 -4.50 2.55 3.64
C LEU A 123 -4.24 1.05 3.59
N HIS A 124 -4.11 0.45 4.77
CA HIS A 124 -3.85 -0.98 4.93
C HIS A 124 -4.86 -1.79 4.11
N GLY A 125 -4.39 -2.79 3.35
CA GLY A 125 -5.26 -3.68 2.57
C GLY A 125 -5.60 -3.18 1.15
N LYS A 126 -5.67 -1.87 0.90
CA LYS A 126 -6.27 -1.36 -0.35
C LYS A 126 -5.53 -1.75 -1.63
N CYS A 127 -4.20 -1.77 -1.57
CA CYS A 127 -3.35 -2.14 -2.69
C CYS A 127 -2.68 -3.51 -2.47
N THR A 128 -3.26 -4.35 -1.60
CA THR A 128 -2.81 -5.73 -1.41
C THR A 128 -2.82 -6.46 -2.75
N ASN A 129 -1.74 -7.18 -3.07
CA ASN A 129 -1.56 -7.93 -4.32
C ASN A 129 -1.50 -7.09 -5.62
N VAL A 130 -1.54 -5.76 -5.55
CA VAL A 130 -1.30 -4.90 -6.71
C VAL A 130 0.21 -4.77 -6.91
N ARG A 131 0.72 -5.15 -8.08
CA ARG A 131 2.13 -4.95 -8.44
C ARG A 131 2.36 -3.49 -8.83
N TYR A 132 2.91 -2.69 -7.92
CA TYR A 132 3.18 -1.26 -8.15
C TYR A 132 4.64 -0.84 -8.02
N VAL A 133 5.55 -1.76 -7.66
CA VAL A 133 6.99 -1.50 -7.62
C VAL A 133 7.62 -1.95 -8.94
N PRO A 134 8.37 -1.09 -9.63
CA PRO A 134 9.01 -1.46 -10.88
C PRO A 134 10.11 -2.49 -10.64
N GLY A 135 10.25 -3.45 -11.57
CA GLY A 135 11.25 -4.52 -11.49
C GLY A 135 11.04 -5.53 -10.35
N TYR A 136 10.04 -5.36 -9.49
CA TYR A 136 9.73 -6.30 -8.41
C TYR A 136 8.82 -7.41 -8.93
N VAL A 137 9.21 -8.67 -8.78
CA VAL A 137 8.34 -9.84 -8.94
C VAL A 137 8.01 -10.32 -7.52
N PRO A 138 6.74 -10.29 -7.08
CA PRO A 138 6.40 -10.80 -5.76
C PRO A 138 6.69 -12.31 -5.69
N PRO A 139 7.24 -12.81 -4.58
CA PRO A 139 7.41 -14.24 -4.39
C PRO A 139 6.03 -14.92 -4.34
N GLY A 140 5.82 -15.94 -5.17
CA GLY A 140 4.59 -16.76 -5.18
C GLY A 140 3.61 -16.52 -6.33
N LEU A 141 4.02 -15.86 -7.42
CA LEU A 141 3.35 -15.95 -8.73
C LEU A 141 3.83 -17.18 -9.51
#